data_AF-A0A5C7VYW7-F1
#
_entry.id   AF-A0A5C7VYW7-F1
#
_cell.length_a   1.000
_cell.length_b   1.000
_cell.length_c   1.000
_cell.angle_alpha   90.00
_cell.angle_beta   90.00
_cell.angle_gamma   90.00
#
_symmetry.space_group_name_H-M   'P 1'
#
loop_
_entity.id
_entity.type
_entity.pdbx_description
1 polymer ?
#
loop_
_entity_poly.entity_id
_entity_poly.type
_entity_poly.pdbx_seq_one_letter_code
_entity_poly.pdbx_strand_id
1 'polypeptide(L)'
;MGKNLTEIIDAAANGASVGVVVVTNQDNGIASYAKGSLIYHAAAFTGPFFLPARLSTTGGKPLEYFFSDRLLDIDPPSPPGSLGHDLRQPFSANKTDTLGLSLSLLGFGQRTAKFTLHSWGNATFNVALEPQGNLLVGVGPPVGNQTNHAVYVVSFTGFSNPPR
;
A
#
# COMPACT_ATOMS: atom_id res chain seq x y z
N MET A 1 -17.98 5.30 -8.54
CA MET A 1 -17.46 4.06 -9.14
C MET A 1 -15.95 4.07 -9.04
N GLY A 2 -15.31 2.95 -8.72
CA GLY A 2 -13.85 2.84 -8.79
C GLY A 2 -13.39 3.02 -10.24
N LYS A 3 -12.28 3.74 -10.43
CA LYS A 3 -11.67 3.98 -11.75
C LYS A 3 -10.48 3.04 -11.93
N ASN A 4 -10.28 2.53 -13.13
CA ASN A 4 -9.04 1.81 -13.43
C ASN A 4 -7.86 2.79 -13.51
N LEU A 5 -6.64 2.26 -13.40
CA LEU A 5 -5.43 3.09 -13.39
C LEU A 5 -5.28 3.92 -14.67
N THR A 6 -5.63 3.36 -15.83
CA THR A 6 -5.51 4.05 -17.13
C THR A 6 -6.41 5.29 -17.18
N GLU A 7 -7.68 5.16 -16.77
CA GLU A 7 -8.63 6.28 -16.68
C GLU A 7 -8.15 7.41 -15.75
N ILE A 8 -7.40 7.06 -14.71
CA ILE A 8 -6.81 8.03 -13.79
C ILE A 8 -5.65 8.75 -14.48
N ILE A 9 -4.76 8.01 -15.12
CA ILE A 9 -3.58 8.58 -15.81
C ILE A 9 -4.01 9.53 -16.93
N ASP A 10 -5.05 9.17 -17.68
CA ASP A 10 -5.51 9.96 -18.83
C ASP A 10 -6.19 11.27 -18.42
N ALA A 11 -6.71 11.37 -17.19
CA ALA A 11 -7.50 12.51 -16.73
C ALA A 11 -6.86 13.32 -15.59
N ALA A 12 -5.85 12.77 -14.90
CA ALA A 12 -5.18 13.42 -13.78
C ALA A 12 -4.12 14.43 -14.26
N ALA A 13 -4.15 15.63 -13.68
CA ALA A 13 -3.09 16.61 -13.85
C ALA A 13 -1.91 16.30 -12.93
N ASN A 14 -0.71 16.77 -13.29
CA ASN A 14 0.46 16.67 -12.41
C ASN A 14 0.14 17.28 -11.02
N GLY A 15 0.47 16.56 -9.95
CA GLY A 15 0.14 16.93 -8.57
C GLY A 15 -1.25 16.46 -8.11
N ALA A 16 -2.03 15.77 -8.94
CA ALA A 16 -3.31 15.21 -8.52
C ALA A 16 -3.18 14.22 -7.36
N SER A 17 -4.14 14.25 -6.45
CA SER A 17 -4.25 13.30 -5.35
C SER A 17 -5.12 12.14 -5.78
N VAL A 18 -4.56 10.93 -5.77
CA VAL A 18 -5.22 9.68 -6.16
C VAL A 18 -5.47 8.83 -4.92
N GLY A 19 -6.73 8.60 -4.58
CA GLY A 19 -7.09 7.73 -3.47
C GLY A 19 -6.72 6.28 -3.76
N VAL A 20 -6.07 5.62 -2.80
CA VAL A 20 -5.57 4.25 -2.96
C VAL A 20 -5.93 3.40 -1.75
N VAL A 21 -6.19 2.13 -2.03
CA VAL A 21 -6.32 1.07 -1.05
C VAL A 21 -5.43 -0.10 -1.46
N VAL A 22 -4.64 -0.60 -0.53
CA VAL A 22 -3.81 -1.80 -0.69
C VAL A 22 -4.31 -2.86 0.26
N VAL A 23 -4.46 -4.09 -0.21
CA VAL A 23 -4.72 -5.26 0.62
C VAL A 23 -3.61 -6.27 0.38
N THR A 24 -3.10 -6.83 1.45
CA THR A 24 -2.16 -7.95 1.40
C THR A 24 -2.80 -9.17 2.02
N ASN A 25 -2.64 -10.31 1.36
CA ASN A 25 -3.04 -11.61 1.88
C ASN A 25 -1.82 -12.52 1.93
N GLN A 26 -1.49 -13.01 3.12
CA GLN A 26 -0.33 -13.87 3.37
C GLN A 26 -0.81 -15.24 3.86
N ASP A 27 -0.08 -16.30 3.50
CA ASP A 27 -0.46 -17.70 3.77
C ASP A 27 -0.59 -18.05 5.27
N ASN A 28 0.00 -17.24 6.16
CA ASN A 28 -0.13 -17.39 7.62
C ASN A 28 -1.44 -16.78 8.17
N GLY A 29 -2.39 -16.42 7.31
CA GLY A 29 -3.69 -15.83 7.69
C GLY A 29 -3.61 -14.37 8.10
N ILE A 30 -2.44 -13.75 7.97
CA ILE A 30 -2.24 -12.33 8.25
C ILE A 30 -2.67 -11.52 7.04
N ALA A 31 -3.83 -10.88 7.15
CA ALA A 31 -4.27 -9.87 6.20
C ALA A 31 -3.82 -8.49 6.68
N SER A 32 -3.25 -7.69 5.77
CA SER A 32 -2.94 -6.29 6.05
C SER A 32 -3.68 -5.40 5.07
N TYR A 33 -3.98 -4.19 5.51
CA TYR A 33 -4.73 -3.23 4.73
C TYR A 33 -4.05 -1.86 4.84
N ALA A 34 -3.86 -1.17 3.73
CA ALA A 34 -3.39 0.21 3.71
C ALA A 34 -4.38 1.10 2.98
N LYS A 35 -4.58 2.32 3.46
CA LYS A 35 -5.35 3.34 2.74
C LYS A 35 -4.69 4.70 2.80
N GLY A 36 -5.01 5.54 1.83
CA GLY A 36 -4.57 6.92 1.80
C GLY A 36 -4.64 7.49 0.40
N SER A 37 -3.67 8.32 0.04
CA SER A 37 -3.59 8.89 -1.29
C SER A 37 -2.16 8.94 -1.80
N LEU A 38 -2.02 8.78 -3.11
CA LEU A 38 -0.78 8.94 -3.85
C LEU A 38 -0.84 10.26 -4.63
N ILE A 39 0.30 10.89 -4.81
CA ILE A 39 0.41 12.03 -5.72
C ILE A 39 0.81 11.52 -7.10
N TYR A 40 0.08 11.97 -8.12
CA TYR A 40 0.42 11.74 -9.51
C TYR A 40 1.52 12.70 -9.95
N HIS A 41 2.60 12.14 -10.47
CA HIS A 41 3.68 12.87 -11.10
C HIS A 41 3.67 12.53 -12.58
N ALA A 42 3.37 13.52 -13.42
CA ALA A 42 3.42 13.35 -14.86
C ALA A 42 4.85 13.12 -15.34
N ALA A 43 4.99 12.43 -16.48
CA ALA A 43 6.30 12.27 -17.11
C ALA A 43 6.87 13.64 -17.50
N ALA A 44 8.17 13.84 -17.24
CA ALA A 44 8.83 15.11 -17.50
C ALA A 44 10.31 14.90 -17.83
N PHE A 45 10.88 15.82 -18.60
CA PHE A 45 12.33 15.92 -18.75
C PHE A 45 12.87 16.89 -17.70
N THR A 46 13.92 16.46 -17.00
CA THR A 46 14.71 17.32 -16.11
C THR A 46 16.13 17.37 -16.64
N GLY A 47 16.40 18.36 -17.51
CA GLY A 47 17.62 18.37 -18.32
C GLY A 47 17.66 17.17 -19.29
N PRO A 48 18.77 16.43 -19.40
CA PRO A 48 18.89 15.28 -20.30
C PRO A 48 18.20 14.01 -19.78
N PHE A 49 17.65 14.04 -18.56
CA PHE A 49 17.07 12.86 -17.92
C PHE A 49 15.54 12.85 -18.08
N PHE A 50 15.02 11.74 -18.61
CA PHE A 50 13.58 11.48 -18.65
C PHE A 50 13.12 10.87 -17.32
N LEU A 51 12.19 11.54 -16.66
CA LEU A 51 11.51 11.03 -15.48
C LEU A 51 10.16 10.43 -15.92
N PRO A 52 9.95 9.12 -15.78
CA PRO A 52 8.69 8.51 -16.15
C PRO A 52 7.58 8.93 -15.20
N ALA A 53 6.35 8.89 -15.70
CA ALA A 53 5.18 9.11 -14.87
C ALA A 53 5.14 8.10 -13.72
N ARG A 54 4.70 8.55 -12.55
CA ARG A 54 4.60 7.71 -11.34
C ARG A 54 3.50 8.19 -10.41
N LEU A 55 3.01 7.28 -9.58
CA LEU A 55 2.21 7.59 -8.40
C LEU A 55 3.05 7.32 -7.17
N SER A 56 3.10 8.24 -6.20
CA SER A 56 3.83 7.96 -4.95
C SER A 56 3.25 8.67 -3.74
N THR A 57 3.38 8.05 -2.57
CA THR A 57 3.25 8.75 -1.29
C THR A 57 4.31 9.84 -1.22
N THR A 58 3.93 11.09 -0.93
CA THR A 58 4.92 12.13 -0.64
C THR A 58 5.54 11.87 0.73
N GLY A 59 6.80 12.23 0.93
CA GLY A 59 7.54 11.93 2.16
C GLY A 59 6.91 12.46 3.46
N GLY A 60 5.89 13.31 3.39
CA GLY A 60 5.13 13.79 4.55
C GLY A 60 3.74 13.16 4.75
N LYS A 61 3.28 12.28 3.85
CA LYS A 61 1.95 11.64 3.92
C LYS A 61 2.02 10.17 3.46
N PRO A 62 2.60 9.27 4.29
CA PRO A 62 2.52 7.83 4.02
C PRO A 62 1.07 7.34 4.09
N LEU A 63 0.81 6.14 3.55
CA LEU A 63 -0.46 5.47 3.73
C LEU A 63 -0.59 5.01 5.19
N GLU A 64 -1.81 5.08 5.72
CA GLU A 64 -2.14 4.44 6.98
C GLU A 64 -2.15 2.94 6.76
N TYR A 65 -1.22 2.24 7.39
CA TYR A 65 -1.03 0.80 7.25
C TYR A 65 -1.52 0.09 8.51
N PHE A 66 -2.55 -0.71 8.31
CA PHE A 66 -3.17 -1.55 9.33
C PHE A 66 -2.55 -2.93 9.15
N PHE A 67 -1.53 -3.20 9.95
CA PHE A 67 -0.77 -4.43 9.94
C PHE A 67 -1.09 -5.29 11.16
N SER A 68 -0.89 -6.59 11.01
CA SER A 68 -0.93 -7.57 12.10
C SER A 68 0.37 -8.39 12.03
N ASP A 69 1.34 -8.19 12.93
CA ASP A 69 2.56 -9.04 13.00
C ASP A 69 2.42 -10.22 13.97
N ARG A 70 1.41 -10.24 14.84
CA ARG A 70 1.44 -11.12 16.00
C ARG A 70 0.56 -12.34 15.83
N LEU A 71 1.19 -13.44 15.39
CA LEU A 71 0.69 -14.80 15.63
C LEU A 71 0.56 -15.16 17.12
N LEU A 72 1.09 -14.35 18.03
CA LEU A 72 1.25 -14.70 19.46
C LEU A 72 0.18 -14.14 20.41
N ASP A 73 -0.79 -13.36 19.95
CA ASP A 73 -1.72 -12.63 20.84
C ASP A 73 -3.21 -12.86 20.51
N ILE A 74 -3.59 -14.04 20.00
CA ILE A 74 -4.95 -14.54 20.27
C ILE A 74 -4.93 -15.12 21.68
N ASP A 75 -4.68 -14.26 22.68
CA ASP A 75 -4.79 -14.67 24.06
C ASP A 75 -6.25 -15.09 24.30
N PRO A 76 -6.51 -16.32 24.79
CA PRO A 76 -7.83 -16.61 25.34
C PRO A 76 -8.12 -15.57 26.43
N PRO A 77 -9.39 -15.14 26.60
CA PRO A 77 -9.71 -14.16 27.63
C PRO A 77 -9.16 -14.63 28.97
N SER A 78 -8.44 -13.72 29.63
CA SER A 78 -7.88 -13.95 30.96
C SER A 78 -8.96 -14.53 31.88
N PRO A 79 -8.74 -15.68 32.55
CA PRO A 79 -9.73 -16.26 33.44
C PRO A 79 -10.18 -15.24 34.51
N PRO A 80 -11.44 -15.30 34.96
CA PRO A 80 -11.97 -14.37 35.97
C PRO A 80 -11.06 -14.35 37.21
N GLY A 81 -10.53 -13.18 37.57
CA GLY A 81 -9.67 -12.99 38.74
C GLY A 81 -8.16 -13.05 38.48
N SER A 82 -7.70 -13.16 37.23
CA SER A 82 -6.28 -13.08 36.89
C SER A 82 -5.82 -11.64 36.61
N LEU A 83 -4.56 -11.31 36.94
CA LEU A 83 -3.88 -10.04 36.60
C LEU A 83 -3.40 -10.01 35.13
N GLY A 84 -4.19 -10.60 34.23
CA GLY A 84 -3.86 -10.66 32.81
C GLY A 84 -4.09 -9.34 32.08
N HIS A 85 -3.41 -9.16 30.95
CA HIS A 85 -3.57 -7.98 30.11
C HIS A 85 -4.88 -8.06 29.31
N ASP A 86 -5.48 -6.92 28.98
CA ASP A 86 -6.62 -6.84 28.07
C ASP A 86 -6.29 -7.50 26.72
N LEU A 87 -7.32 -8.04 26.04
CA LEU A 87 -7.22 -8.64 24.71
C LEU A 87 -6.30 -7.80 23.81
N ARG A 88 -5.15 -8.36 23.43
CA ARG A 88 -4.25 -7.74 22.47
C ARG A 88 -4.84 -7.96 21.08
N GLN A 89 -5.75 -7.06 20.70
CA GLN A 89 -6.34 -7.10 19.37
C GLN A 89 -5.21 -6.95 18.34
N PRO A 90 -5.05 -7.89 17.38
CA PRO A 90 -3.98 -7.89 16.39
C PRO A 90 -4.07 -6.72 15.40
N PHE A 91 -5.17 -5.96 15.48
CA PHE A 91 -5.43 -4.72 14.79
C PHE A 91 -5.68 -3.64 15.83
N SER A 92 -4.87 -2.59 15.82
CA SER A 92 -5.23 -1.35 16.50
C SER A 92 -5.53 -0.30 15.45
N ALA A 93 -6.81 0.00 15.22
CA ALA A 93 -7.22 1.14 14.41
C ALA A 93 -6.69 2.48 14.96
N ASN A 94 -6.23 2.48 16.22
CA ASN A 94 -5.70 3.63 16.94
C ASN A 94 -4.15 3.69 16.95
N LYS A 95 -3.47 2.67 16.41
CA LYS A 95 -2.00 2.61 16.28
C LYS A 95 -1.64 1.97 14.93
N THR A 96 -1.91 2.71 13.87
CA THR A 96 -1.53 2.33 12.51
C THR A 96 -0.04 2.51 12.28
N ASP A 97 0.55 1.61 11.50
CA ASP A 97 1.87 1.81 10.92
C ASP A 97 1.74 2.73 9.71
N THR A 98 2.87 3.11 9.13
CA THR A 98 2.99 3.96 7.96
C THR A 98 3.64 3.18 6.82
N LEU A 99 2.96 3.15 5.67
CA LEU A 99 3.43 2.47 4.46
C LEU A 99 3.68 3.49 3.36
N GLY A 100 4.91 3.55 2.88
CA GLY A 100 5.24 4.22 1.63
C GLY A 100 4.87 3.34 0.43
N LEU A 101 4.29 3.94 -0.60
CA LEU A 101 3.97 3.27 -1.86
C LEU A 101 4.41 4.14 -3.02
N SER A 102 5.11 3.56 -4.00
CA SER A 102 5.43 4.18 -5.27
C SER A 102 5.16 3.21 -6.41
N LEU A 103 4.36 3.62 -7.40
CA LEU A 103 4.04 2.86 -8.60
C LEU A 103 4.69 3.52 -9.80
N SER A 104 5.57 2.79 -10.49
CA SER A 104 6.10 3.21 -11.78
C SER A 104 5.06 2.95 -12.88
N LEU A 105 4.83 3.96 -13.73
CA LEU A 105 3.89 3.88 -14.85
C LEU A 105 4.61 3.70 -16.19
N LEU A 106 5.88 3.30 -16.16
CA LEU A 106 6.63 2.95 -17.36
C LEU A 106 6.12 1.61 -17.94
N GLY A 107 5.92 1.54 -19.26
CA GLY A 107 5.54 0.32 -19.99
C GLY A 107 4.04 0.08 -20.12
N PHE A 108 3.65 -0.87 -20.99
CA PHE A 108 2.29 -1.38 -21.12
C PHE A 108 2.17 -2.72 -20.38
N GLY A 109 1.12 -2.91 -19.57
CA GLY A 109 0.88 -4.16 -18.84
C GLY A 109 1.40 -4.12 -17.40
N GLN A 110 2.56 -4.72 -17.14
CA GLN A 110 3.06 -4.95 -15.78
C GLN A 110 3.59 -3.65 -15.13
N ARG A 111 3.14 -3.38 -13.90
CA ARG A 111 3.54 -2.23 -13.09
C ARG A 111 4.43 -2.69 -11.95
N THR A 112 5.48 -1.94 -11.62
CA THR A 112 6.27 -2.24 -10.42
C THR A 112 5.83 -1.32 -9.29
N ALA A 113 5.34 -1.91 -8.21
CA ALA A 113 5.06 -1.24 -6.95
C ALA A 113 6.27 -1.39 -6.02
N LYS A 114 6.82 -0.27 -5.55
CA LYS A 114 7.78 -0.21 -4.46
C LYS A 114 7.04 0.11 -3.18
N PHE A 115 7.17 -0.76 -2.19
CA PHE A 115 6.66 -0.59 -0.84
C PHE A 115 7.80 -0.19 0.10
N THR A 116 7.49 0.67 1.07
CA THR A 116 8.42 1.10 2.13
C THR A 116 7.75 0.92 3.49
N LEU A 117 8.27 0.05 4.33
CA LEU A 117 7.81 -0.20 5.69
C LEU A 117 8.56 0.74 6.64
N HIS A 118 7.91 1.84 7.06
CA HIS A 118 8.58 2.86 7.85
C HIS A 118 8.91 2.39 9.28
N SER A 119 8.04 1.63 9.94
CA SER A 119 8.34 1.05 11.27
C SER A 119 9.43 -0.03 11.25
N TRP A 120 9.84 -0.49 10.06
CA TRP A 120 10.84 -1.54 9.88
C TRP A 120 12.17 -0.95 9.37
N GLY A 121 12.56 0.20 9.93
CA GLY A 121 13.79 0.89 9.54
C GLY A 121 13.80 1.37 8.09
N ASN A 122 12.63 1.71 7.53
CA ASN A 122 12.44 2.03 6.11
C ASN A 122 12.83 0.89 5.16
N ALA A 123 12.62 -0.36 5.56
CA ALA A 123 12.80 -1.51 4.68
C ALA A 123 11.95 -1.36 3.40
N THR A 124 12.53 -1.65 2.25
CA THR A 124 11.83 -1.54 0.96
C THR A 124 11.86 -2.83 0.18
N PHE A 125 10.77 -3.13 -0.53
CA PHE A 125 10.68 -4.24 -1.45
C PHE A 125 9.82 -3.88 -2.66
N ASN A 126 9.96 -4.64 -3.74
CA ASN A 126 9.23 -4.42 -4.98
C ASN A 126 8.29 -5.59 -5.25
N VAL A 127 7.13 -5.28 -5.81
CA VAL A 127 6.14 -6.26 -6.28
C VAL A 127 5.76 -5.90 -7.71
N ALA A 128 5.82 -6.88 -8.59
CA ALA A 128 5.30 -6.74 -9.93
C ALA A 128 3.79 -6.99 -9.90
N LEU A 129 3.01 -6.01 -10.35
CA LEU A 129 1.55 -6.02 -10.35
C LEU A 129 1.03 -5.99 -11.78
N GLU A 130 -0.01 -6.77 -12.03
CA GLU A 130 -0.70 -6.83 -13.32
C GLU A 130 -2.12 -6.30 -13.19
N PRO A 131 -2.65 -5.58 -14.21
CA PRO A 131 -4.03 -5.15 -14.21
C PRO A 131 -5.00 -6.34 -14.25
N GLN A 132 -5.93 -6.39 -13.32
CA GLN A 132 -7.08 -7.29 -13.34
C GLN A 132 -8.36 -6.47 -13.15
N GLY A 133 -8.99 -6.11 -14.26
CA GLY A 133 -10.10 -5.15 -14.26
C GLY A 133 -9.69 -3.80 -13.69
N ASN A 134 -10.31 -3.37 -12.60
CA ASN A 134 -10.02 -2.10 -11.92
C ASN A 134 -8.98 -2.23 -10.79
N LEU A 135 -8.36 -3.40 -10.68
CA LEU A 135 -7.36 -3.73 -9.65
C LEU A 135 -5.99 -3.90 -10.28
N LEU A 136 -4.95 -3.70 -9.48
CA LEU A 136 -3.62 -4.24 -9.77
C LEU A 136 -3.35 -5.37 -8.80
N VAL A 137 -2.96 -6.53 -9.31
CA VAL A 137 -2.76 -7.75 -8.51
C VAL A 137 -1.38 -8.31 -8.80
N GLY A 138 -0.67 -8.74 -7.77
CA GLY A 138 0.60 -9.43 -7.95
C GLY A 138 1.03 -10.18 -6.72
N VAL A 139 2.03 -11.03 -6.90
CA VAL A 139 2.63 -11.83 -5.82
C VAL A 139 4.03 -11.30 -5.56
N GLY A 140 4.38 -11.09 -4.30
CA GLY A 140 5.67 -10.54 -3.92
C GLY A 140 6.17 -11.07 -2.58
N PRO A 141 7.27 -10.50 -2.08
CA PRO A 141 7.80 -10.84 -0.77
C PRO A 141 6.76 -10.62 0.33
N PRO A 142 6.76 -11.43 1.39
CA PRO A 142 5.87 -11.24 2.51
C PRO A 142 6.31 -10.08 3.39
N VAL A 143 5.39 -9.56 4.20
CA VAL A 143 5.68 -8.66 5.31
C VAL A 143 5.80 -9.52 6.56
N GLY A 144 7.02 -9.66 7.08
CA GLY A 144 7.34 -10.56 8.19
C GLY A 144 8.10 -11.81 7.77
N ASN A 145 8.21 -12.78 8.69
CA ASN A 145 9.14 -13.91 8.59
C ASN A 145 8.48 -15.30 8.54
N GLN A 146 7.18 -15.38 8.25
CA GLN A 146 6.39 -16.62 8.45
C GLN A 146 5.77 -17.21 7.19
N THR A 147 5.97 -16.59 6.03
CA THR A 147 5.55 -17.13 4.73
C THR A 147 6.64 -16.89 3.70
N ASN A 148 6.48 -17.44 2.50
CA ASN A 148 7.41 -17.22 1.40
C ASN A 148 6.94 -16.12 0.44
N HIS A 149 5.63 -15.88 0.39
CA HIS A 149 5.00 -14.93 -0.53
C HIS A 149 3.76 -14.29 0.10
N ALA A 150 3.35 -13.17 -0.49
CA ALA A 150 2.09 -12.49 -0.21
C ALA A 150 1.43 -12.03 -1.51
N VAL A 151 0.10 -12.08 -1.56
CA VAL A 151 -0.70 -11.51 -2.64
C VAL A 151 -0.98 -10.05 -2.31
N TYR A 152 -0.68 -9.17 -3.23
CA TYR A 152 -0.90 -7.73 -3.15
C TYR A 152 -2.01 -7.33 -4.11
N VAL A 153 -3.02 -6.65 -3.60
CA VAL A 153 -4.11 -6.08 -4.38
C VAL A 153 -4.14 -4.57 -4.15
N VAL A 154 -4.04 -3.79 -5.22
CA VAL A 154 -4.13 -2.33 -5.18
C VAL A 154 -5.38 -1.90 -5.95
N SER A 155 -6.19 -1.05 -5.32
CA SER A 155 -7.37 -0.45 -5.93
C SER A 155 -7.32 1.07 -5.80
N PHE A 156 -7.93 1.75 -6.77
CA PHE A 156 -8.01 3.22 -6.79
C PHE A 156 -9.44 3.68 -6.56
N THR A 157 -9.61 4.57 -5.59
CA THR A 157 -10.94 5.04 -5.15
C THR A 157 -11.40 6.31 -5.87
N GLY A 158 -10.48 6.99 -6.58
CA GLY A 158 -10.75 8.21 -7.34
C GLY A 158 -9.53 9.13 -7.37
N PHE A 159 -9.66 10.31 -7.98
CA PHE A 159 -8.64 11.36 -7.92
C PHE A 159 -9.24 12.76 -7.86
N SER A 160 -8.46 13.72 -7.36
CA SER A 160 -8.73 15.15 -7.40
C SER A 160 -7.53 15.91 -7.93
N ASN A 161 -7.77 16.83 -8.86
CA ASN A 161 -6.73 17.71 -9.39
C ASN A 161 -6.45 18.86 -8.42
N PRO A 162 -5.21 19.37 -8.37
CA PRO A 162 -4.90 20.56 -7.58
C PRO A 162 -5.69 21.78 -8.09
N PRO A 163 -5.93 22.79 -7.25
CA PRO A 163 -6.47 24.08 -7.70
C PRO A 163 -5.60 24.66 -8.81
N ARG A 164 -6.23 25.25 -9.82
CA ARG A 164 -5.54 25.97 -10.90
C ARG A 164 -5.01 27.30 -10.43
#